data_AF-A0A2E5R922-F1
#
_entry.id   AF-A0A2E5R922-F1
#
_cell.length_a   1.000
_cell.length_b   1.000
_cell.length_c   1.000
_cell.angle_alpha   90.00
_cell.angle_beta   90.00
_cell.angle_gamma   90.00
#
_symmetry.space_group_name_H-M   'P 1'
#
loop_
_entity.id
_entity.type
_entity.pdbx_description
1 polymer ?
#
loop_
_entity_poly.entity_id
_entity_poly.type
_entity_poly.pdbx_seq_one_letter_code
_entity_poly.pdbx_strand_id
1 'polypeptide(L)'
;MLVVVIVCALLATGCANDGKPETWEDQDGLVVRNFVEACQESNADMSTFKAKSYCECVIERVQDAVTYEKFKELDDFIRKHRDDLNSQMISENYGWLNDSSEACA
;
A
#
# COMPACT_ATOMS: atom_id res chain seq x y z
N MET A 1 -15.79 -38.01 26.95
CA MET A 1 -16.33 -36.71 26.52
C MET A 1 -15.39 -35.58 26.95
N LEU A 2 -14.18 -35.50 26.38
CA LEU A 2 -13.19 -34.45 26.74
C LEU A 2 -12.47 -33.85 25.52
N VAL A 3 -12.90 -34.19 24.30
CA VAL A 3 -12.23 -33.77 23.05
C VAL A 3 -13.02 -32.68 22.32
N VAL A 4 -14.31 -32.54 22.59
CA VAL A 4 -15.20 -31.60 21.89
C VAL A 4 -15.02 -30.14 22.36
N VAL A 5 -14.45 -29.91 23.54
CA VAL A 5 -14.32 -28.55 24.11
C VAL A 5 -13.09 -27.79 23.59
N ILE A 6 -12.07 -28.49 23.08
CA ILE A 6 -10.78 -27.86 22.72
C ILE A 6 -10.81 -27.16 21.35
N VAL A 7 -11.69 -27.58 20.43
CA VAL A 7 -11.73 -27.02 19.07
C VAL A 7 -12.37 -25.63 19.02
N CYS A 8 -13.31 -25.31 19.93
CA CYS A 8 -13.97 -24.00 19.94
C CYS A 8 -13.11 -22.87 20.51
N ALA A 9 -12.05 -23.18 21.26
CA ALA A 9 -11.19 -22.16 21.87
C ALA A 9 -10.21 -21.53 20.87
N LEU A 10 -9.90 -22.19 19.76
CA LEU A 10 -8.92 -21.73 18.76
C LEU A 10 -9.49 -20.75 17.74
N LEU A 11 -10.82 -20.58 17.70
CA LEU A 11 -11.47 -19.63 16.78
C LEU A 11 -11.58 -18.21 17.36
N ALA A 12 -11.30 -18.02 18.65
CA ALA A 12 -11.42 -16.73 19.31
C ALA A 12 -10.17 -15.84 19.18
N THR A 13 -9.05 -16.35 18.66
CA THR A 13 -7.81 -15.56 18.48
C THR A 13 -7.64 -15.01 17.06
N GLY A 14 -8.57 -15.26 16.16
CA GLY A 14 -8.45 -14.91 14.73
C GLY A 14 -8.91 -13.50 14.32
N CYS A 15 -9.59 -12.75 15.20
CA CYS A 15 -10.17 -11.45 14.86
C CYS A 15 -9.75 -10.37 15.87
N ALA A 16 -8.45 -10.29 16.18
CA ALA A 16 -7.90 -9.19 16.98
C ALA A 16 -7.05 -8.22 16.15
N ASN A 17 -6.79 -8.53 14.87
CA ASN A 17 -6.19 -7.61 13.92
C ASN A 17 -7.29 -7.17 12.95
N ASP A 18 -7.49 -5.87 12.75
CA ASP A 18 -8.53 -5.30 11.85
C ASP A 18 -8.33 -5.65 10.36
N GLY A 19 -7.53 -6.67 10.05
CA GLY A 19 -7.19 -7.12 8.70
C GLY A 19 -6.30 -6.14 7.92
N LYS A 20 -5.85 -5.05 8.55
CA LYS A 20 -4.97 -4.06 7.91
C LYS A 20 -3.50 -4.44 8.10
N PRO A 21 -2.68 -4.32 7.05
CA PRO A 21 -1.23 -4.41 7.17
C PRO A 21 -0.69 -3.33 8.11
N GLU A 22 0.26 -3.69 8.97
CA GLU A 22 1.03 -2.80 9.85
C GLU A 22 2.51 -2.72 9.44
N THR A 23 2.94 -3.56 8.49
CA THR A 23 4.28 -3.55 7.87
C THR A 23 4.19 -3.77 6.36
N TRP A 24 5.31 -3.59 5.65
CA TRP A 24 5.40 -3.84 4.20
C TRP A 24 5.23 -5.32 3.85
N GLU A 25 5.68 -6.22 4.73
CA GLU A 25 5.75 -7.66 4.50
C GLU A 25 4.44 -8.38 4.87
N ASP A 26 3.54 -7.71 5.59
CA ASP A 26 2.28 -8.29 6.04
C ASP A 26 1.43 -8.81 4.87
N GLN A 27 0.79 -9.94 5.13
CA GLN A 27 -0.14 -10.59 4.19
C GLN A 27 0.51 -10.90 2.82
N ASP A 28 1.77 -11.36 2.85
CA ASP A 28 2.55 -11.70 1.66
C ASP A 28 2.72 -10.49 0.72
N GLY A 29 3.20 -9.37 1.31
CA GLY A 29 3.49 -8.14 0.58
C GLY A 29 2.26 -7.47 -0.04
N LEU A 30 1.09 -7.61 0.60
CA LEU A 30 -0.19 -7.13 0.04
C LEU A 30 -0.14 -5.64 -0.31
N VAL A 31 0.52 -4.82 0.50
CA VAL A 31 0.64 -3.37 0.27
C VAL A 31 1.37 -3.08 -1.03
N VAL A 32 2.52 -3.74 -1.24
CA VAL A 32 3.34 -3.57 -2.46
C VAL A 32 2.56 -4.05 -3.67
N ARG A 33 1.89 -5.22 -3.59
CA ARG A 33 1.06 -5.74 -4.67
C ARG A 33 -0.07 -4.78 -5.05
N ASN A 34 -0.84 -4.31 -4.06
CA ASN A 34 -1.96 -3.39 -4.30
C ASN A 34 -1.48 -2.05 -4.87
N PHE A 35 -0.33 -1.54 -4.41
CA PHE A 35 0.28 -0.34 -4.98
C PHE A 35 0.61 -0.53 -6.46
N VAL A 36 1.29 -1.63 -6.80
CA VAL A 36 1.67 -1.93 -8.19
C VAL A 36 0.42 -2.06 -9.07
N GLU A 37 -0.60 -2.79 -8.61
CA GLU A 37 -1.86 -2.95 -9.34
C GLU A 37 -2.56 -1.60 -9.59
N ALA A 38 -2.76 -0.79 -8.54
CA ALA A 38 -3.41 0.51 -8.68
C ALA A 38 -2.60 1.50 -9.54
N CYS A 39 -1.27 1.46 -9.43
CA CYS A 39 -0.38 2.27 -10.25
C CYS A 39 -0.46 1.84 -11.73
N GLN A 40 -0.52 0.54 -12.02
CA GLN A 40 -0.68 0.05 -13.40
C GLN A 40 -2.03 0.47 -13.98
N GLU A 41 -3.12 0.37 -13.22
CA GLU A 41 -4.45 0.85 -13.63
C GLU A 41 -4.44 2.34 -13.97
N SER A 42 -3.66 3.13 -13.23
CA SER A 42 -3.49 4.57 -13.44
C SER A 42 -2.59 4.92 -14.65
N ASN A 43 -1.82 3.95 -15.18
CA ASN A 43 -0.90 4.12 -16.31
C ASN A 43 -1.28 3.19 -17.48
N ALA A 44 -2.58 3.09 -17.75
CA ALA A 44 -3.14 2.18 -18.76
C ALA A 44 -2.77 2.53 -20.22
N ASP A 45 -2.18 3.70 -20.46
CA ASP A 45 -1.63 4.13 -21.74
C ASP A 45 -0.27 3.49 -22.06
N MET A 46 0.43 2.96 -21.05
CA MET A 46 1.65 2.20 -21.21
C MET A 46 1.37 0.73 -21.53
N SER A 47 2.35 0.02 -22.10
CA SER A 47 2.26 -1.44 -22.18
C SER A 47 2.27 -2.05 -20.77
N THR A 48 1.55 -3.16 -20.56
CA THR A 48 1.46 -3.82 -19.24
C THR A 48 2.84 -4.08 -18.62
N PHE A 49 3.81 -4.49 -19.43
CA PHE A 49 5.19 -4.72 -18.98
C PHE A 49 5.85 -3.42 -18.53
N LYS A 50 5.75 -2.34 -19.32
CA LYS A 50 6.33 -1.04 -18.98
C LYS A 50 5.69 -0.45 -17.72
N ALA A 51 4.35 -0.49 -17.64
CA ALA A 51 3.62 -0.02 -16.46
C ALA A 51 4.04 -0.78 -15.20
N LYS A 52 4.15 -2.12 -15.30
CA LYS A 52 4.59 -2.95 -14.18
C LYS A 52 5.99 -2.56 -13.70
N SER A 53 6.97 -2.52 -14.61
CA SER A 53 8.36 -2.18 -14.25
C SER A 53 8.49 -0.76 -13.68
N TYR A 54 7.72 0.19 -14.22
CA TYR A 54 7.66 1.54 -13.67
C TYR A 54 7.11 1.51 -12.24
N CYS A 55 5.95 0.88 -12.00
CA CYS A 55 5.31 0.86 -10.69
C CYS A 55 6.12 0.09 -9.63
N GLU A 56 6.80 -0.99 -10.03
CA GLU A 56 7.76 -1.71 -9.16
C GLU A 56 8.94 -0.82 -8.77
N CYS A 57 9.50 -0.04 -9.71
CA CYS A 57 10.53 0.94 -9.39
C CYS A 57 10.03 2.01 -8.41
N VAL A 58 8.83 2.57 -8.64
CA VAL A 58 8.29 3.64 -7.79
C VAL A 58 8.11 3.15 -6.35
N ILE A 59 7.54 1.97 -6.13
CA ILE A 59 7.34 1.48 -4.76
C ILE A 59 8.66 1.16 -4.05
N GLU A 60 9.67 0.67 -4.77
CA GLU A 60 11.02 0.48 -4.23
C GLU A 60 11.61 1.83 -3.75
N ARG A 61 11.49 2.89 -4.56
CA ARG A 61 11.94 4.24 -4.18
C ARG A 61 11.16 4.81 -2.99
N VAL A 62 9.87 4.53 -2.90
CA VAL A 62 9.05 4.93 -1.75
C VAL A 62 9.52 4.22 -0.49
N GLN A 63 9.79 2.92 -0.55
CA GLN A 63 10.30 2.14 0.59
C GLN A 63 11.68 2.62 1.06
N ASP A 64 12.52 3.09 0.13
CA ASP A 64 13.82 3.71 0.45
C ASP A 64 13.66 5.10 1.10
N ALA A 65 12.65 5.86 0.69
CA ALA A 65 12.47 7.26 1.10
C ALA A 65 11.74 7.43 2.44
N VAL A 66 10.80 6.53 2.77
CA VAL A 66 9.90 6.71 3.90
C VAL A 66 9.63 5.43 4.68
N THR A 67 9.25 5.58 5.95
CA THR A 67 8.78 4.47 6.77
C THR A 67 7.38 4.01 6.33
N TYR A 68 7.02 2.77 6.69
CA TYR A 68 5.66 2.26 6.48
C TYR A 68 4.59 3.16 7.12
N GLU A 69 4.84 3.65 8.34
CA GLU A 69 3.93 4.57 9.03
C GLU A 69 3.72 5.86 8.22
N LYS A 70 4.77 6.41 7.62
CA LYS A 70 4.67 7.60 6.80
C LYS A 70 3.93 7.34 5.47
N PHE A 71 4.07 6.15 4.91
CA PHE A 71 3.27 5.71 3.77
C PHE A 71 1.78 5.55 4.13
N LYS A 72 1.48 5.00 5.31
CA LYS A 72 0.10 4.88 5.83
C LYS A 72 -0.55 6.26 6.02
N GLU A 73 0.20 7.27 6.46
CA GLU A 73 -0.29 8.66 6.50
C GLU A 73 -0.71 9.20 5.12
N LEU A 74 -0.02 8.80 4.04
CA LEU A 74 -0.45 9.15 2.68
C LEU A 74 -1.77 8.46 2.30
N ASP A 75 -1.89 7.15 2.56
CA ASP A 75 -3.13 6.41 2.28
C ASP A 75 -4.33 7.03 3.02
N ASP A 76 -4.17 7.30 4.32
CA ASP A 76 -5.20 7.93 5.13
C ASP A 76 -5.52 9.36 4.66
N PHE A 77 -4.52 10.12 4.21
CA PHE A 77 -4.71 11.45 3.62
C PHE A 77 -5.52 11.38 2.32
N ILE A 78 -5.15 10.50 1.38
CA ILE A 78 -5.88 10.30 0.12
C ILE A 78 -7.32 9.86 0.40
N ARG A 79 -7.54 8.95 1.36
CA ARG A 79 -8.87 8.47 1.72
C ARG A 79 -9.72 9.57 2.34
N LYS A 80 -9.14 10.42 3.19
CA LYS A 80 -9.83 11.53 3.85
C LYS A 80 -10.15 12.68 2.90
N HIS A 81 -9.27 12.94 1.93
CA HIS A 81 -9.36 14.06 1.00
C HIS A 81 -9.74 13.62 -0.41
N ARG A 82 -10.36 12.45 -0.59
CA ARG A 82 -10.61 11.86 -1.91
C ARG A 82 -11.36 12.81 -2.86
N ASP A 83 -12.35 13.54 -2.34
CA ASP A 83 -13.24 14.38 -3.15
C ASP A 83 -12.61 15.73 -3.54
N ASP A 84 -11.59 16.18 -2.79
CA ASP A 84 -10.88 17.45 -2.97
C ASP A 84 -9.39 17.27 -3.36
N LEU A 85 -8.96 16.03 -3.56
CA LEU A 85 -7.57 15.67 -3.83
C LEU A 85 -7.06 16.34 -5.12
N ASN A 86 -5.87 16.93 -5.05
CA ASN A 86 -5.16 17.45 -6.21
C ASN A 86 -3.65 17.25 -6.07
N SER A 87 -2.93 17.42 -7.18
CA SER A 87 -1.48 17.20 -7.25
C SER A 87 -0.69 18.13 -6.34
N GLN A 88 -1.16 19.36 -6.12
CA GLN A 88 -0.49 20.32 -5.25
C GLN A 88 -0.53 19.86 -3.78
N MET A 89 -1.69 19.39 -3.30
CA MET A 89 -1.84 18.85 -1.93
C MET A 89 -0.91 17.67 -1.67
N ILE A 90 -0.74 16.78 -2.67
CA ILE A 90 0.21 15.66 -2.59
C ILE A 90 1.64 16.16 -2.60
N SER A 91 2.00 17.06 -3.53
CA SER A 91 3.37 17.58 -3.65
C SER A 91 3.85 18.32 -2.40
N GLU A 92 2.99 19.06 -1.72
CA GLU A 92 3.35 19.85 -0.54
C GLU A 92 3.62 18.98 0.69
N ASN A 93 2.92 17.85 0.84
CA ASN A 93 2.96 17.01 2.05
C ASN A 93 3.70 15.68 1.84
N TYR A 94 3.81 15.23 0.59
CA TYR A 94 4.28 13.92 0.17
C TYR A 94 5.16 14.01 -1.09
N GLY A 95 6.00 15.05 -1.19
CA GLY A 95 6.89 15.28 -2.33
C GLY A 95 7.77 14.08 -2.69
N TRP A 96 8.10 13.23 -1.71
CA TRP A 96 8.81 11.96 -1.92
C TRP A 96 8.11 11.01 -2.91
N LEU A 97 6.79 11.08 -3.08
CA LEU A 97 6.07 10.28 -4.07
C LEU A 97 6.34 10.79 -5.48
N ASN A 98 6.42 12.11 -5.65
CA ASN A 98 6.80 12.73 -6.91
C ASN A 98 8.27 12.44 -7.24
N ASP A 99 9.17 12.61 -6.27
CA ASP A 99 10.60 12.31 -6.44
C ASP A 99 10.83 10.84 -6.82
N SER A 100 10.08 9.92 -6.19
CA SER A 100 10.11 8.48 -6.50
C SER A 100 9.62 8.19 -7.92
N SER A 101 8.56 8.89 -8.36
CA SER A 101 8.00 8.77 -9.71
C SER A 101 8.97 9.29 -10.77
N GLU A 102 9.56 10.47 -10.55
CA GLU A 102 10.53 11.08 -11.47
C GLU A 102 11.82 10.25 -11.59
N ALA A 103 12.27 9.61 -10.51
CA ALA A 103 13.44 8.74 -10.53
C ALA A 103 13.26 7.46 -11.37
N CYS A 104 12.03 7.10 -11.73
CA CYS A 104 11.66 5.87 -12.43
C CYS A 104 11.14 6.11 -13.86
N ALA A 105 10.97 7.37 -14.27
CA ALA A 105 10.38 7.77 -15.56
C ALA A 105 11.29 7.56 -16.78
#